data_AF-A0A3C1X710-F1
#
_entry.id   AF-A0A3C1X710-F1
#
_cell.length_a   1.000
_cell.length_b   1.000
_cell.length_c   1.000
_cell.angle_alpha   90.00
_cell.angle_beta   90.00
_cell.angle_gamma   90.00
#
_symmetry.space_group_name_H-M   'P 1'
#
loop_
_entity.id
_entity.type
_entity.pdbx_description
1 polymer ?
#
loop_
_entity_poly.entity_id
_entity_poly.type
_entity_poly.pdbx_seq_one_letter_code
_entity_poly.pdbx_strand_id
1 'polypeptide(L)'
;YTIQADFKATQKGDRLPDMGLINQRYTLDLQGAQRLQIRSWTARLELRFAKTLDFKWQADTWYTMKFRSETQGGKVTLRGKVWKRGESEPAEWQIEATDDVPNLQGSPGLFGNATDAEFFVDNVAVNSNQK
;
A
#
# COMPACT_ATOMS: atom_id res chain seq x y z
N TYR A 1 -5.63 -5.75 10.74
CA TYR A 1 -4.45 -6.66 10.78
C TYR A 1 -3.32 -5.99 10.01
N THR A 2 -2.14 -6.60 9.91
CA THR A 2 -1.01 -6.06 9.13
C THR A 2 -0.64 -7.02 8.03
N ILE A 3 -0.55 -6.52 6.80
CA ILE A 3 0.03 -7.21 5.65
C ILE A 3 1.36 -6.54 5.30
N GLN A 4 2.34 -7.36 4.94
CA GLN A 4 3.64 -6.93 4.44
C GLN A 4 3.99 -7.78 3.23
N ALA A 5 4.62 -7.18 2.23
CA ALA A 5 5.29 -7.92 1.16
C ALA A 5 6.42 -7.08 0.58
N ASP A 6 7.31 -7.75 -0.14
CA ASP A 6 8.35 -7.11 -0.91
C ASP A 6 7.96 -7.05 -2.38
N PHE A 7 8.25 -5.93 -3.02
CA PHE A 7 7.96 -5.67 -4.41
C PHE A 7 9.18 -5.16 -5.16
N LYS A 8 9.31 -5.54 -6.42
CA LYS A 8 10.27 -4.97 -7.37
C LYS A 8 9.57 -4.80 -8.71
N ALA A 9 9.79 -3.68 -9.40
CA ALA A 9 9.26 -3.48 -10.74
C ALA A 9 10.36 -3.29 -11.77
N THR A 10 10.07 -3.65 -13.02
CA THR A 10 10.83 -3.15 -14.17
C THR A 10 10.28 -1.79 -14.61
N GLN A 11 10.89 -1.18 -15.62
CA GLN A 11 10.39 0.03 -16.28
C GLN A 11 10.41 -0.12 -17.80
N LYS A 12 9.50 0.58 -18.47
CA LYS A 12 9.43 0.66 -19.94
C LYS A 12 9.52 2.13 -20.38
N GLY A 13 10.71 2.54 -20.82
CA GLY A 13 11.03 3.96 -20.94
C GLY A 13 10.94 4.61 -19.55
N ASP A 14 10.23 5.73 -19.44
CA ASP A 14 10.04 6.44 -18.16
C ASP A 14 8.80 5.97 -17.38
N ARG A 15 8.15 4.87 -17.82
CA ARG A 15 6.92 4.36 -17.21
C ARG A 15 7.22 3.21 -16.25
N LEU A 16 6.68 3.35 -15.05
CA LEU A 16 6.69 2.37 -13.96
C LEU A 16 5.26 1.83 -13.75
N PRO A 17 5.08 0.59 -13.27
CA PRO A 17 3.76 0.06 -12.94
C PRO A 17 3.24 0.61 -11.60
N ASP A 18 1.98 0.31 -11.29
CA ASP A 18 1.47 0.48 -9.93
C ASP A 18 1.40 -0.88 -9.24
N MET A 19 1.80 -0.94 -7.98
CA MET A 19 1.80 -2.17 -7.18
C MET A 19 1.44 -1.86 -5.73
N GLY A 20 0.92 -2.83 -5.00
CA GLY A 20 0.51 -2.55 -3.63
C GLY A 20 -0.11 -3.69 -2.86
N LEU A 21 -0.58 -3.32 -1.68
CA LEU A 21 -1.16 -4.20 -0.68
C LEU A 21 -2.60 -3.83 -0.42
N ILE A 22 -3.45 -4.85 -0.27
CA ILE A 22 -4.85 -4.71 0.11
C ILE A 22 -5.00 -5.14 1.57
N ASN A 23 -5.62 -4.29 2.38
CA ASN A 23 -5.93 -4.56 3.78
C ASN A 23 -7.31 -4.00 4.12
N GLN A 24 -8.22 -4.85 4.59
CA GLN A 24 -9.63 -4.50 4.88
C GLN A 24 -10.33 -3.73 3.75
N ARG A 25 -10.09 -4.14 2.48
CA ARG A 25 -10.64 -3.51 1.25
C ARG A 25 -10.09 -2.11 0.92
N TYR A 26 -9.12 -1.61 1.71
CA TYR A 26 -8.30 -0.47 1.33
C TYR A 26 -7.07 -0.95 0.59
N THR A 27 -6.55 -0.10 -0.29
CA THR A 27 -5.31 -0.34 -1.03
C THR A 27 -4.27 0.66 -0.56
N LEU A 28 -3.08 0.19 -0.21
CA LEU A 28 -1.85 0.98 -0.18
C LEU A 28 -1.13 0.73 -1.51
N ASP A 29 -1.10 1.70 -2.40
CA ASP A 29 -0.48 1.59 -3.72
C ASP A 29 0.74 2.49 -3.90
N LEU A 30 1.85 1.87 -4.29
CA LEU A 30 3.05 2.52 -4.78
C LEU A 30 2.92 2.67 -6.29
N GLN A 31 2.74 3.91 -6.73
CA GLN A 31 2.35 4.22 -8.08
C GLN A 31 3.54 4.67 -8.94
N GLY A 32 3.54 4.27 -10.20
CA GLY A 32 4.57 4.63 -11.17
C GLY A 32 4.65 6.13 -11.45
N ALA A 33 3.58 6.86 -11.13
CA ALA A 33 3.54 8.33 -11.09
C ALA A 33 4.33 8.93 -9.90
N GLN A 34 5.21 8.15 -9.25
CA GLN A 34 6.11 8.60 -8.18
C GLN A 34 5.37 9.09 -6.93
N ARG A 35 4.36 8.33 -6.51
CA ARG A 35 3.52 8.64 -5.35
C ARG A 35 3.10 7.37 -4.61
N LEU A 36 2.92 7.50 -3.30
CA LEU A 36 2.34 6.48 -2.42
C LEU A 36 0.93 6.93 -2.05
N GLN A 37 -0.05 6.04 -2.18
CA GLN A 37 -1.45 6.38 -1.92
C GLN A 37 -2.13 5.32 -1.05
N ILE A 38 -3.02 5.79 -0.17
CA ILE A 38 -4.03 4.96 0.49
C ILE A 38 -5.37 5.33 -0.13
N ARG A 39 -6.14 4.34 -0.58
CA ARG A 39 -7.49 4.55 -1.16
C ARG A 39 -8.43 3.38 -0.88
N SER A 40 -9.74 3.63 -0.90
CA SER A 40 -10.77 2.59 -0.96
C SER A 40 -11.12 2.21 -2.41
N TRP A 41 -11.71 1.03 -2.64
CA TRP A 41 -12.19 0.62 -3.97
C TRP A 41 -13.69 0.87 -4.13
N THR A 42 -14.10 1.72 -5.08
CA THR A 42 -15.42 1.66 -5.75
C THR A 42 -15.45 2.51 -7.02
N ALA A 43 -15.99 1.95 -8.09
CA ALA A 43 -16.12 2.58 -9.41
C ALA A 43 -17.22 3.68 -9.51
N ARG A 44 -17.81 4.14 -8.40
CA ARG A 44 -18.73 5.31 -8.39
C ARG A 44 -19.13 5.71 -6.95
N LEU A 45 -18.52 6.80 -6.47
CA LEU A 45 -19.00 7.82 -5.52
C LEU A 45 -17.77 8.70 -5.23
N GLU A 46 -17.54 9.69 -6.08
CA GLU A 46 -16.29 10.46 -6.24
C GLU A 46 -15.66 10.90 -4.89
N LEU A 47 -14.43 10.46 -4.59
CA LEU A 47 -13.52 11.02 -3.56
C LEU A 47 -13.89 10.90 -2.06
N ARG A 48 -14.41 9.78 -1.55
CA ARG A 48 -14.63 9.69 -0.08
C ARG A 48 -13.36 9.60 0.77
N PHE A 49 -12.31 8.90 0.30
CA PHE A 49 -11.13 8.65 1.13
C PHE A 49 -9.91 8.29 0.28
N ALA A 50 -9.02 9.26 0.08
CA ALA A 50 -7.69 9.02 -0.44
C ALA A 50 -6.68 9.92 0.29
N LYS A 51 -5.53 9.36 0.65
CA LYS A 51 -4.36 10.10 1.09
C LYS A 51 -3.25 9.83 0.10
N THR A 52 -2.56 10.86 -0.33
CA THR A 52 -1.44 10.75 -1.27
C THR A 52 -0.21 11.41 -0.65
N LEU A 53 0.94 10.79 -0.86
CA LEU A 53 2.27 11.26 -0.48
C LEU A 53 3.16 11.18 -1.72
N ASP A 54 3.90 12.24 -2.01
CA ASP A 54 4.96 12.17 -3.02
C ASP A 54 6.05 11.20 -2.55
N PHE A 55 6.33 10.18 -3.35
CA PHE A 55 7.25 9.11 -2.96
C PHE A 55 8.10 8.71 -4.16
N LYS A 56 9.39 9.08 -4.11
CA LYS A 56 10.33 8.76 -5.17
C LYS A 56 10.85 7.33 -5.02
N TRP A 57 10.65 6.51 -6.04
CA TRP A 57 11.12 5.14 -6.10
C TRP A 57 11.67 4.79 -7.49
N GLN A 58 12.45 3.71 -7.54
CA GLN A 58 13.23 3.33 -8.71
C GLN A 58 12.89 1.89 -9.14
N ALA A 59 12.91 1.65 -10.46
CA ALA A 59 12.88 0.30 -11.00
C ALA A 59 14.07 -0.53 -10.50
N ASP A 60 13.96 -1.85 -10.68
CA ASP A 60 14.99 -2.84 -10.40
C ASP A 60 15.51 -2.83 -8.95
N THR A 61 14.75 -2.18 -8.05
CA THR A 61 15.02 -2.07 -6.64
C THR A 61 13.91 -2.77 -5.87
N TRP A 62 14.28 -3.65 -4.94
CA TRP A 62 13.32 -4.26 -4.03
C TRP A 62 12.93 -3.28 -2.93
N TYR A 63 11.62 -3.15 -2.70
CA TYR A 63 11.03 -2.37 -1.63
C TYR A 63 10.17 -3.26 -0.75
N THR A 64 10.28 -3.09 0.56
CA THR A 64 9.33 -3.66 1.52
C THR A 64 8.20 -2.68 1.71
N MET A 65 6.96 -3.15 1.56
CA MET A 65 5.75 -2.40 1.85
C MET A 65 5.07 -3.02 3.08
N LYS A 66 4.65 -2.19 4.04
CA LYS A 66 3.86 -2.62 5.20
C LYS A 66 2.59 -1.79 5.28
N PHE A 67 1.46 -2.49 5.40
CA PHE A 67 0.15 -1.86 5.50
C PHE A 67 -0.64 -2.40 6.69
N ARG A 68 -0.92 -1.54 7.66
CA ARG A 68 -1.64 -1.86 8.90
C ARG A 68 -2.99 -1.17 8.91
N SER A 69 -4.01 -1.93 9.28
CA SER A 69 -5.34 -1.41 9.59
C SER A 69 -5.69 -1.65 11.05
N GLU A 70 -6.22 -0.63 11.71
CA GLU A 70 -6.66 -0.68 13.10
C GLU A 70 -8.09 -0.17 13.23
N THR A 71 -8.94 -1.01 13.80
CA THR A 71 -10.33 -0.65 14.05
C THR A 71 -10.50 -0.27 15.51
N GLN A 72 -10.90 0.97 15.79
CA GLN A 72 -11.16 1.46 17.14
C GLN A 72 -12.37 2.40 17.14
N GLY A 73 -13.30 2.21 18.07
CA GLY A 73 -14.43 3.12 18.26
C GLY A 73 -15.32 3.30 17.02
N GLY A 74 -15.45 2.26 16.18
CA GLY A 74 -16.23 2.31 14.93
C GLY A 74 -15.50 2.96 13.74
N LYS A 75 -14.26 3.41 13.91
CA LYS A 75 -13.40 3.99 12.87
C LYS A 75 -12.28 3.02 12.49
N VAL A 76 -11.68 3.23 11.32
CA VAL A 76 -10.45 2.55 10.91
C VAL A 76 -9.33 3.56 10.68
N THR A 77 -8.19 3.32 11.31
CA THR A 77 -6.94 4.02 11.02
C THR A 77 -6.05 3.11 10.18
N LEU A 78 -5.59 3.65 9.06
CA LEU A 78 -4.78 2.98 8.05
C LEU A 78 -3.41 3.61 8.03
N ARG A 79 -2.38 2.78 8.11
CA ARG A 79 -0.98 3.24 8.14
C ARG A 79 -0.13 2.45 7.18
N GLY A 80 0.60 3.18 6.34
CA GLY A 80 1.46 2.63 5.32
C GLY A 80 2.89 3.13 5.46
N LYS A 81 3.84 2.26 5.09
CA LYS A 81 5.23 2.65 4.88
C LYS A 81 5.91 1.74 3.88
N VAL A 82 6.91 2.31 3.21
CA VAL A 82 7.69 1.72 2.13
C VAL A 82 9.16 2.10 2.32
N TRP A 83 10.04 1.11 2.23
CA TRP A 83 11.49 1.31 2.34
C TRP A 83 12.23 0.28 1.48
N LYS A 84 13.49 0.52 1.15
CA LYS A 84 14.25 -0.45 0.34
C LYS A 84 14.48 -1.71 1.15
N ARG A 85 14.37 -2.87 0.50
CA ARG A 85 14.64 -4.17 1.14
C ARG A 85 16.08 -4.20 1.64
N GLY A 86 16.26 -4.60 2.90
CA GLY A 86 17.57 -4.63 3.57
C GLY A 86 17.92 -3.35 4.33
N GLU A 87 17.20 -2.26 4.11
CA GLU A 87 17.27 -1.09 4.99
C GLU A 87 16.41 -1.29 6.24
N SER A 88 16.69 -0.50 7.28
CA SER A 88 15.90 -0.53 8.51
C SER A 88 14.48 -0.02 8.26
N GLU A 89 13.50 -0.70 8.86
CA GLU A 89 12.10 -0.27 8.83
C GLU A 89 11.99 1.15 9.43
N PRO A 90 11.33 2.10 8.72
CA PRO A 90 11.10 3.44 9.26
C PRO A 90 10.37 3.38 10.60
N ALA A 91 10.86 4.15 11.58
CA ALA A 91 10.25 4.24 12.90
C ALA A 91 8.82 4.82 12.80
N GLU A 92 8.67 5.91 12.06
CA GLU A 92 7.41 6.58 11.83
C GLU A 92 6.65 5.99 10.63
N TRP A 93 5.32 6.08 10.67
CA TRP A 93 4.49 5.79 9.51
C TRP A 93 4.59 6.94 8.50
N GLN A 94 4.84 6.60 7.24
CA GLN A 94 5.01 7.61 6.19
C GLN A 94 3.67 8.18 5.73
N ILE A 95 2.64 7.36 5.68
CA ILE A 95 1.30 7.76 5.27
C ILE A 95 0.26 7.20 6.24
N GLU A 96 -0.61 8.08 6.74
CA GLU A 96 -1.71 7.74 7.63
C GLU A 96 -3.01 8.35 7.13
N ALA A 97 -4.10 7.61 7.30
CA ALA A 97 -5.44 8.06 6.94
C ALA A 97 -6.49 7.38 7.84
N THR A 98 -7.56 8.10 8.20
CA THR A 98 -8.65 7.57 9.05
C THR A 98 -9.99 7.66 8.34
N ASP A 99 -10.71 6.54 8.29
CA ASP A 99 -12.06 6.43 7.72
C ASP A 99 -13.09 6.32 8.85
N ASP A 100 -14.02 7.28 8.90
CA ASP A 100 -15.09 7.38 9.87
C ASP A 100 -16.31 6.49 9.53
N VAL A 101 -16.41 5.98 8.30
CA VAL A 101 -17.47 5.07 7.85
C VAL A 101 -16.84 3.81 7.22
N PRO A 102 -16.06 3.04 7.99
CA PRO A 102 -15.08 2.16 7.41
C PRO A 102 -15.63 0.78 7.02
N ASN A 103 -14.84 0.09 6.21
CA ASN A 103 -14.90 -1.36 6.14
C ASN A 103 -14.21 -1.97 7.38
N LEU A 104 -14.97 -2.64 8.25
CA LEU A 104 -14.44 -3.24 9.49
C LEU A 104 -13.75 -4.59 9.26
N GLN A 105 -13.94 -5.20 8.08
CA GLN A 105 -13.37 -6.49 7.71
C GLN A 105 -13.08 -6.57 6.21
N GLY A 106 -12.14 -7.44 5.86
CA GLY A 106 -11.81 -7.75 4.46
C GLY A 106 -10.55 -8.59 4.39
N SER A 107 -10.44 -9.41 3.34
CA SER A 107 -9.27 -10.27 3.13
C SER A 107 -8.02 -9.46 2.81
N PRO A 108 -6.83 -9.95 3.20
CA PRO A 108 -5.57 -9.44 2.69
C PRO A 108 -5.49 -9.71 1.17
N GLY A 109 -4.76 -8.88 0.44
CA GLY A 109 -4.57 -9.08 -0.99
C GLY A 109 -3.40 -8.29 -1.56
N LEU A 110 -3.14 -8.52 -2.84
CA LEU A 110 -2.14 -7.79 -3.63
C LEU A 110 -2.87 -6.94 -4.68
N PHE A 111 -2.32 -5.78 -4.98
CA PHE A 111 -2.79 -4.92 -6.07
C PHE A 111 -1.68 -4.77 -7.12
N GLY A 112 -2.07 -4.72 -8.39
CA GLY A 112 -1.17 -4.55 -9.50
C GLY A 112 -1.83 -3.95 -10.74
N ASN A 113 -1.20 -2.94 -11.31
CA ASN A 113 -1.44 -2.44 -12.66
C ASN A 113 -0.13 -2.50 -13.45
N ALA A 114 0.05 -3.60 -14.18
CA ALA A 114 1.26 -3.92 -14.93
C ALA A 114 1.12 -3.62 -16.44
N THR A 115 0.26 -2.66 -16.83
CA THR A 115 -0.01 -2.36 -18.24
C THR A 115 1.27 -1.94 -18.99
N ASP A 116 2.14 -1.18 -18.33
CA ASP A 116 3.34 -0.61 -18.95
C ASP A 116 4.61 -1.42 -18.66
N ALA A 117 4.71 -2.04 -17.49
CA ALA A 117 5.88 -2.77 -17.03
C ALA A 117 5.49 -3.85 -16.00
N GLU A 118 6.35 -4.85 -15.84
CA GLU A 118 6.14 -5.98 -14.94
C GLU A 118 6.55 -5.63 -13.51
N PHE A 119 5.91 -6.27 -12.53
CA PHE A 119 6.39 -6.27 -11.15
C PHE A 119 6.38 -7.68 -10.56
N PHE A 120 7.25 -7.86 -9.57
CA PHE A 120 7.50 -9.10 -8.87
C PHE A 120 7.14 -8.91 -7.40
N VAL A 121 6.63 -9.99 -6.78
CA VAL A 121 6.22 -10.00 -5.37
C VAL A 121 6.95 -11.14 -4.66
N ASP A 122 7.39 -10.89 -3.44
CA ASP A 122 8.08 -11.87 -2.61
C ASP A 122 7.82 -11.60 -1.11
N ASN A 123 8.11 -12.57 -0.23
CA ASN A 123 7.96 -12.48 1.24
C ASN A 123 6.60 -11.94 1.74
N VAL A 124 5.49 -12.44 1.18
CA VAL A 124 4.15 -12.03 1.62
C VAL A 124 3.86 -12.58 3.02
N ALA A 125 3.52 -11.71 3.96
CA ALA A 125 3.18 -12.07 5.33
C ALA A 125 1.93 -11.30 5.81
N VAL A 126 1.04 -12.00 6.51
CA VAL A 126 -0.15 -11.41 7.14
C VAL A 126 -0.14 -11.80 8.61
N ASN A 127 -0.19 -10.79 9.49
CA ASN A 127 -0.13 -10.98 10.93
C ASN A 127 -1.28 -10.22 11.62
N SER A 128 -1.83 -10.78 12.69
CA SER A 128 -2.70 -10.02 13.59
C SER A 128 -1.94 -8.83 14.17
N ASN A 129 -2.61 -7.70 14.37
CA ASN A 129 -1.99 -6.60 15.12
C ASN A 129 -1.83 -7.05 16.58
N GLN A 130 -0.70 -6.71 17.19
CA GLN A 130 -0.54 -6.85 18.63
C GLN A 130 -1.55 -5.94 19.33
N LYS A 131 -2.21 -6.47 20.38
CA LYS A 131 -3.14 -5.72 21.23
C LYS A 131 -2.39 -4.81 22.19
#